data_AF-A0AAI9CQW1-F1
#
_entry.id   AF-A0AAI9CQW1-F1
#
_cell.length_a   1.000
_cell.length_b   1.000
_cell.length_c   1.000
_cell.angle_alpha   90.00
_cell.angle_beta   90.00
_cell.angle_gamma   90.00
#
_symmetry.space_group_name_H-M   'P 1'
#
loop_
_entity.id
_entity.type
_entity.pdbx_description
1 polymer ?
#
loop_
_entity_poly.entity_id
_entity_poly.type
_entity_poly.pdbx_seq_one_letter_code
_entity_poly.pdbx_strand_id
1 'polypeptide(L)'
;MTSARNAARHGLALLLAVPAAHASGDLRLDPEGLSPAQQQVAMQTLADVQSLLPDGLLRALPAHVQVRWSDHLPADVHGRAFAGRIDLRRELLDDAVPGARRARRSALVHELTHVADRSGANWSRSARWRDLAGWQRKPWHLGRGGNDFRDRSPDAYELKDPAEYLAVNAEHFVLDSEFACRRPALAQWYQAHFGTPPSLPQSHCAATLPLLQAESEEGAASLLQLDPSRVYAVDYLFAEGSAQPMSRWGHSMLRLVICRPGRAPGPDCRLDLEYHRVLSFRAFVGDVQISNWRGLTGGYPSRLFVLPLQQVVDEYTKVELRGLQSLPLQLSPGEIASLLERTAQVHWSYDGRYYFVSNNCAVETAKLLQAGVPRLGAAGLAQLSPRGLKRRLSRLHVLDEQVLTDRNAAQAQGYYFASARDHYQQLFAVASSQLGLPVHDVRAWLKLPAQQRAQWLLQGDLRASAGLLLLEQAAQRRAELRARDVLKRRLLAAPDSAETRGLRQLLEQGGQWLRPGTLLVDDGYGLPLADEQAVLAEAVATASAEAVPAWQALRVRLRQTLPAPQRDEMDAIDANLAALGARLREQAATPATGAAVR
;
A
#
# COMPACT_ATOMS: atom_id res chain seq x y z
N MET A 1 54.75 13.32 59.55
CA MET A 1 55.99 14.09 59.66
C MET A 1 56.73 13.93 58.34
N THR A 2 56.57 14.88 57.41
CA THR A 2 57.53 15.93 56.95
C THR A 2 57.90 15.62 55.49
N SER A 3 57.18 16.17 54.50
CA SER A 3 57.30 17.53 53.90
C SER A 3 58.52 17.69 52.99
N ALA A 4 58.30 17.85 51.67
CA ALA A 4 58.64 19.08 50.94
C ALA A 4 58.32 19.01 49.42
N ARG A 5 57.41 19.90 49.01
CA ARG A 5 57.40 20.76 47.81
C ARG A 5 57.90 20.21 46.45
N ASN A 6 57.00 20.20 45.47
CA ASN A 6 57.23 20.91 44.22
C ASN A 6 55.90 21.36 43.59
N ALA A 7 55.77 22.67 43.39
CA ALA A 7 54.67 23.30 42.68
C ALA A 7 55.04 23.41 41.20
N ALA A 8 54.23 22.83 40.31
CA ALA A 8 54.32 23.05 38.87
C ALA A 8 52.95 23.53 38.36
N ARG A 9 52.94 24.80 37.95
CA ARG A 9 51.85 25.45 37.22
C ARG A 9 51.94 25.07 35.74
N HIS A 10 50.97 24.34 35.21
CA HIS A 10 50.63 24.30 33.77
C HIS A 10 49.11 24.07 33.71
N GLY A 11 48.27 25.05 33.36
CA GLY A 11 48.18 25.63 32.03
C GLY A 11 46.94 25.03 31.35
N LEU A 12 45.75 25.45 31.77
CA LEU A 12 44.47 25.01 31.19
C LEU A 12 44.34 25.64 29.79
N ALA A 13 44.65 24.88 28.74
CA ALA A 13 44.40 25.29 27.37
C ALA A 13 42.88 25.18 27.08
N LEU A 14 42.17 26.30 27.16
CA LEU A 14 40.85 26.43 26.55
C LEU A 14 41.03 26.34 25.03
N LEU A 15 40.73 25.17 24.46
CA LEU A 15 40.48 25.02 23.04
C LEU A 15 39.16 25.71 22.72
N LEU A 16 39.25 26.99 22.34
CA LEU A 16 38.19 27.68 21.62
C LEU A 16 37.98 26.95 20.29
N ALA A 17 36.95 26.11 20.22
CA ALA A 17 36.42 25.62 18.96
C ALA A 17 35.83 26.81 18.21
N VAL A 18 36.65 27.46 17.39
CA VAL A 18 36.19 28.42 16.39
C VAL A 18 35.31 27.63 15.41
N PRO A 19 34.04 27.98 15.21
CA PRO A 19 33.27 27.38 14.15
C PRO A 19 33.95 27.78 12.83
N ALA A 20 34.43 26.79 12.07
CA ALA A 20 34.90 27.05 10.73
C ALA A 20 33.73 27.69 9.96
N ALA A 21 33.88 28.97 9.59
CA ALA A 21 32.97 29.63 8.67
C ALA A 21 33.11 28.92 7.32
N HIS A 22 32.26 27.92 7.08
CA HIS A 22 32.13 27.32 5.78
C HIS A 22 31.60 28.40 4.84
N ALA A 23 32.36 28.73 3.79
CA ALA A 23 31.93 29.65 2.75
C ALA A 23 30.61 29.13 2.15
N SER A 24 29.54 29.90 2.30
CA SER A 24 28.26 29.67 1.63
C SER A 24 28.47 29.82 0.13
N GLY A 25 28.01 28.84 -0.68
CA GLY A 25 28.23 28.84 -2.12
C GLY A 25 27.75 30.13 -2.79
N ASP A 26 28.70 30.92 -3.28
CA ASP A 26 28.48 32.17 -3.99
C ASP A 26 28.23 31.88 -5.48
N LEU A 27 27.06 32.28 -5.99
CA LEU A 27 26.67 32.06 -7.38
C LEU A 27 27.19 33.22 -8.24
N ARG A 28 28.04 32.91 -9.23
CA ARG A 28 28.69 33.94 -10.07
C ARG A 28 28.24 33.82 -11.51
N LEU A 29 27.70 34.89 -12.06
CA LEU A 29 27.35 34.95 -13.49
C LEU A 29 28.62 34.96 -14.35
N ASP A 30 28.65 34.10 -15.37
CA ASP A 30 29.50 34.27 -16.55
C ASP A 30 28.74 35.12 -17.58
N PRO A 31 29.14 36.39 -17.83
CA PRO A 31 28.42 37.29 -18.72
C PRO A 31 28.71 37.03 -20.21
N GLU A 32 29.59 36.08 -20.54
CA GLU A 32 30.02 35.82 -21.92
C GLU A 32 28.83 35.57 -22.86
N GLY A 33 28.72 36.39 -23.91
CA GLY A 33 27.69 36.27 -24.94
C GLY A 33 26.29 36.77 -24.54
N LEU A 34 26.13 37.44 -23.40
CA LEU A 34 24.86 38.00 -22.96
C LEU A 34 24.74 39.50 -23.22
N SER A 35 23.57 39.95 -23.70
CA SER A 35 23.21 41.37 -23.75
C SER A 35 23.05 41.97 -22.35
N PRO A 36 23.12 43.30 -22.17
CA PRO A 36 22.93 43.93 -20.85
C PRO A 36 21.59 43.56 -20.18
N ALA A 37 20.50 43.48 -20.97
CA ALA A 37 19.20 43.06 -20.47
C ALA A 37 19.20 41.60 -20.00
N GLN A 38 19.84 40.70 -20.77
CA GLN A 38 19.99 39.29 -20.41
C GLN A 38 20.84 39.11 -19.15
N GLN A 39 21.92 39.89 -18.99
CA GLN A 39 22.74 39.87 -17.79
C GLN A 39 21.93 40.28 -16.55
N GLN A 40 21.07 41.30 -16.67
CA GLN A 40 20.19 41.71 -15.57
C GLN A 40 19.23 40.59 -15.15
N VAL A 41 18.56 39.95 -16.12
CA VAL A 41 17.65 38.81 -15.85
C VAL A 41 18.40 37.63 -15.24
N ALA A 42 19.61 37.33 -15.73
CA ALA A 42 20.47 36.29 -15.20
C ALA A 42 20.89 36.57 -13.75
N MET A 43 21.39 37.78 -13.45
CA MET A 43 21.77 38.17 -12.08
C MET A 43 20.57 38.14 -11.13
N GLN A 44 19.40 38.63 -11.55
CA GLN A 44 18.18 38.54 -10.74
C GLN A 44 17.81 37.09 -10.45
N THR A 45 17.98 36.20 -11.42
CA THR A 45 17.69 34.76 -11.24
C THR A 45 18.62 34.11 -10.22
N LEU A 46 19.92 34.41 -10.28
CA LEU A 46 20.89 33.90 -9.32
C LEU A 46 20.55 34.38 -7.90
N ALA A 47 20.27 35.67 -7.74
CA ALA A 47 19.87 36.25 -6.45
C ALA A 47 18.55 35.66 -5.92
N ASP A 48 17.55 35.56 -6.80
CA ASP A 48 16.25 34.96 -6.49
C ASP A 48 16.43 33.52 -6.00
N VAL A 49 17.11 32.67 -6.78
CA VAL A 49 17.30 31.26 -6.40
C VAL A 49 18.12 31.14 -5.13
N GLN A 50 19.21 31.89 -4.98
CA GLN A 50 20.03 31.86 -3.77
C GLN A 50 19.22 32.21 -2.51
N SER A 51 18.28 33.15 -2.61
CA SER A 51 17.38 33.50 -1.50
C SER A 51 16.35 32.40 -1.15
N LEU A 52 16.07 31.49 -2.09
CA LEU A 52 15.14 30.38 -1.91
C LEU A 52 15.82 29.12 -1.37
N LEU A 53 17.15 29.00 -1.46
CA LEU A 53 17.84 27.77 -1.10
C LEU A 53 17.92 27.58 0.42
N PRO A 54 17.62 26.36 0.91
CA PRO A 54 17.88 25.98 2.29
C PRO A 54 19.38 26.00 2.65
N ASP A 55 19.71 26.35 3.89
CA ASP A 55 21.10 26.46 4.37
C ASP A 55 21.95 25.20 4.17
N GLY A 56 21.36 24.02 4.35
CA GLY A 56 22.05 22.74 4.16
C GLY A 56 22.44 22.51 2.71
N LEU A 57 21.63 22.95 1.74
CA LEU A 57 22.01 22.90 0.32
C LEU A 57 23.12 23.91 0.03
N LEU A 58 23.00 25.14 0.52
CA LEU A 58 24.03 26.19 0.37
C LEU A 58 25.40 25.76 0.93
N ARG A 59 25.42 25.07 2.07
CA ARG A 59 26.66 24.54 2.69
C ARG A 59 27.27 23.37 1.93
N ALA A 60 26.48 22.63 1.15
CA ALA A 60 26.95 21.50 0.36
C ALA A 60 27.53 21.93 -1.01
N LEU A 61 27.32 23.19 -1.41
CA LEU A 61 27.91 23.74 -2.63
C LEU A 61 29.39 24.09 -2.44
N PRO A 62 30.20 24.04 -3.51
CA PRO A 62 31.52 24.67 -3.55
C PRO A 62 31.43 26.17 -3.21
N ALA A 63 32.54 26.75 -2.73
CA ALA A 63 32.61 28.17 -2.36
C ALA A 63 32.19 29.12 -3.49
N HIS A 64 32.48 28.76 -4.74
CA HIS A 64 32.04 29.48 -5.93
C HIS A 64 31.45 28.52 -6.94
N VAL A 65 30.29 28.86 -7.49
CA VAL A 65 29.65 28.15 -8.60
C VAL A 65 29.44 29.14 -9.73
N GLN A 66 30.14 28.94 -10.85
CA GLN A 66 29.97 29.77 -12.03
C GLN A 66 28.72 29.34 -12.82
N VAL A 67 27.85 30.27 -13.19
CA VAL A 67 26.63 30.01 -13.96
C VAL A 67 26.73 30.71 -15.31
N ARG A 68 26.71 29.94 -16.39
CA ARG A 68 26.79 30.40 -17.78
C ARG A 68 25.49 30.14 -18.52
N TRP A 69 25.15 30.99 -19.47
CA TRP A 69 23.98 30.85 -20.35
C TRP A 69 24.40 30.54 -21.78
N SER A 70 24.02 29.37 -22.29
CA SER A 70 24.56 28.78 -23.52
C SER A 70 23.46 28.40 -24.53
N ASP A 71 23.79 28.54 -25.82
CA ASP A 71 22.99 28.07 -26.95
C ASP A 71 23.41 26.65 -27.42
N HIS A 72 24.43 26.06 -26.77
CA HIS A 72 25.02 24.79 -27.17
C HIS A 72 24.48 23.58 -26.39
N LEU A 73 23.48 23.78 -25.54
CA LEU A 73 22.80 22.67 -24.87
C LEU A 73 21.82 22.00 -25.85
N PRO A 74 21.62 20.67 -25.75
CA PRO A 74 20.57 19.99 -26.50
C PRO A 74 19.18 20.60 -26.29
N ALA A 75 18.32 20.52 -27.30
CA ALA A 75 17.01 21.16 -27.32
C ALA A 75 16.03 20.65 -26.25
N ASP A 76 16.31 19.53 -25.62
CA ASP A 76 15.55 18.92 -24.51
C ASP A 76 16.22 19.12 -23.12
N VAL A 77 17.37 19.79 -23.07
CA VAL A 77 18.15 20.01 -21.84
C VAL A 77 18.08 21.47 -21.40
N HIS A 78 17.55 21.73 -20.21
CA HIS A 78 17.46 23.09 -19.65
C HIS A 78 18.75 23.52 -18.94
N GLY A 79 19.53 22.58 -18.42
CA GLY A 79 20.76 22.84 -17.70
C GLY A 79 21.75 21.66 -17.74
N ARG A 80 23.00 21.94 -17.37
CA ARG A 80 24.01 20.91 -17.12
C ARG A 80 25.03 21.36 -16.07
N ALA A 81 25.18 20.55 -15.03
CA ALA A 81 26.18 20.73 -14.00
C ALA A 81 27.51 20.04 -14.35
N PHE A 82 28.59 20.78 -14.14
CA PHE A 82 29.98 20.35 -14.20
C PHE A 82 30.66 20.60 -12.83
N ALA A 83 31.95 20.29 -12.70
CA ALA A 83 32.69 20.60 -11.49
C ALA A 83 32.85 22.12 -11.33
N GLY A 84 32.04 22.74 -10.46
CA GLY A 84 32.09 24.18 -10.15
C GLY A 84 31.47 25.12 -11.21
N ARG A 85 30.86 24.57 -12.27
CA ARG A 85 30.19 25.34 -13.33
C ARG A 85 28.83 24.75 -13.67
N ILE A 86 27.85 25.59 -13.94
CA ILE A 86 26.53 25.24 -14.47
C ILE A 86 26.33 25.97 -15.79
N ASP A 87 25.93 25.24 -16.82
CA ASP A 87 25.47 25.84 -18.07
C ASP A 87 23.94 25.73 -18.12
N LEU A 88 23.22 26.83 -18.33
CA LEU A 88 21.77 26.89 -18.51
C LEU A 88 21.42 27.34 -19.93
N ARG A 89 20.26 26.91 -20.44
CA ARG A 89 19.82 27.29 -21.80
C ARG A 89 19.51 28.78 -21.87
N ARG A 90 20.13 29.50 -22.80
CA ARG A 90 19.96 30.96 -22.94
C ARG A 90 18.52 31.39 -23.22
N GLU A 91 17.75 30.59 -23.97
CA GLU A 91 16.33 30.87 -24.27
C GLU A 91 15.48 31.07 -23.02
N LEU A 92 15.88 30.49 -21.86
CA LEU A 92 15.17 30.69 -20.60
C LEU A 92 15.27 32.12 -20.05
N LEU A 93 16.14 32.98 -20.63
CA LEU A 93 16.21 34.40 -20.31
C LEU A 93 15.14 35.23 -21.01
N ASP A 94 14.39 34.66 -21.96
CA ASP A 94 13.29 35.34 -22.62
C ASP A 94 12.02 35.31 -21.76
N ASP A 95 11.82 36.36 -20.97
CA ASP A 95 10.63 36.52 -20.12
C ASP A 95 9.33 36.74 -20.93
N ALA A 96 9.40 36.90 -22.27
CA ALA A 96 8.21 36.91 -23.12
C ALA A 96 7.57 35.52 -23.26
N VAL A 97 8.33 34.44 -23.01
CA VAL A 97 7.83 33.07 -23.06
C VAL A 97 7.07 32.75 -21.76
N PRO A 98 5.77 32.39 -21.82
CA PRO A 98 5.00 32.03 -20.62
C PRO A 98 5.69 30.90 -19.83
N GLY A 99 5.85 31.11 -18.53
CA GLY A 99 6.48 30.13 -17.63
C GLY A 99 8.02 30.13 -17.62
N ALA A 100 8.68 30.94 -18.44
CA ALA A 100 10.15 31.01 -18.52
C ALA A 100 10.81 31.25 -17.16
N ARG A 101 10.28 32.18 -16.35
CA ARG A 101 10.79 32.44 -14.99
C ARG A 101 10.76 31.21 -14.09
N ARG A 102 9.68 30.40 -14.14
CA ARG A 102 9.58 29.17 -13.33
C ARG A 102 10.55 28.12 -13.84
N ALA A 103 10.57 27.86 -15.14
CA ALA A 103 11.48 26.90 -15.76
C ALA A 103 12.95 27.25 -15.51
N ARG A 104 13.28 28.54 -15.58
CA ARG A 104 14.61 29.09 -15.29
C ARG A 104 15.05 28.83 -13.85
N ARG A 105 14.17 29.09 -12.88
CA ARG A 105 14.46 28.83 -11.45
C ARG A 105 14.59 27.34 -11.16
N SER A 106 13.70 26.52 -11.71
CA SER A 106 13.73 25.06 -11.53
C SER A 106 15.03 24.49 -12.11
N ALA A 107 15.41 24.87 -13.33
CA ALA A 107 16.68 24.46 -13.94
C ALA A 107 17.90 24.83 -13.08
N LEU A 108 17.95 26.03 -12.50
CA LEU A 108 19.07 26.41 -11.64
C LEU A 108 19.08 25.61 -10.31
N VAL A 109 17.93 25.39 -9.66
CA VAL A 109 17.84 24.56 -8.45
C VAL A 109 18.25 23.10 -8.73
N HIS A 110 17.81 22.57 -9.88
CA HIS A 110 18.15 21.24 -10.36
C HIS A 110 19.67 21.06 -10.46
N GLU A 111 20.34 21.95 -11.20
CA GLU A 111 21.78 21.84 -11.41
C GLU A 111 22.59 22.11 -10.14
N LEU A 112 22.14 23.01 -9.26
CA LEU A 112 22.78 23.23 -7.96
C LEU A 112 22.67 21.99 -7.07
N THR A 113 21.55 21.27 -7.14
CA THR A 113 21.38 20.00 -6.43
C THR A 113 22.38 18.96 -6.93
N HIS A 114 22.61 18.86 -8.24
CA HIS A 114 23.66 18.00 -8.78
C HIS A 114 25.06 18.42 -8.37
N VAL A 115 25.37 19.72 -8.37
CA VAL A 115 26.67 20.22 -7.90
C VAL A 115 26.89 19.81 -6.45
N ALA A 116 25.92 20.03 -5.57
CA ALA A 116 26.00 19.65 -4.16
C ALA A 116 26.16 18.13 -3.96
N ASP A 117 25.35 17.34 -4.66
CA ASP A 117 25.38 15.86 -4.58
C ASP A 117 26.75 15.30 -5.01
N ARG A 118 27.33 15.85 -6.09
CA ARG A 118 28.63 15.44 -6.64
C ARG A 118 29.83 15.99 -5.86
N SER A 119 29.68 17.11 -5.14
CA SER A 119 30.76 17.79 -4.42
C SER A 119 31.04 17.24 -3.02
N GLY A 120 30.36 16.16 -2.61
CA GLY A 120 30.66 15.44 -1.38
C GLY A 120 29.44 15.01 -0.58
N ALA A 121 28.27 15.61 -0.83
CA ALA A 121 27.05 15.26 -0.10
C ALA A 121 26.60 13.81 -0.36
N ASN A 122 26.78 13.31 -1.60
CA ASN A 122 26.51 11.92 -2.00
C ASN A 122 25.11 11.41 -1.58
N TRP A 123 24.13 12.31 -1.50
CA TRP A 123 22.77 12.04 -1.08
C TRP A 123 22.09 11.00 -1.96
N SER A 124 22.22 11.15 -3.28
CA SER A 124 21.61 10.26 -4.28
C SER A 124 22.09 8.81 -4.16
N ARG A 125 23.29 8.62 -3.60
CA ARG A 125 23.95 7.31 -3.41
C ARG A 125 23.58 6.67 -2.09
N SER A 126 23.01 7.42 -1.15
CA SER A 126 22.63 6.88 0.16
C SER A 126 21.62 5.74 0.02
N ALA A 127 21.66 4.77 0.95
CA ALA A 127 20.72 3.65 0.92
C ALA A 127 19.28 4.13 1.17
N ARG A 128 19.11 5.05 2.12
CA ARG A 128 17.82 5.62 2.51
C ARG A 128 17.16 6.36 1.36
N TRP A 129 17.89 7.23 0.68
CA TRP A 129 17.36 7.97 -0.48
C TRP A 129 16.86 7.02 -1.57
N ARG A 130 17.68 6.04 -1.96
CA ARG A 130 17.31 5.07 -3.00
C ARG A 130 16.09 4.22 -2.63
N ASP A 131 15.89 3.90 -1.35
CA ASP A 131 14.68 3.20 -0.90
C ASP A 131 13.43 4.09 -0.96
N LEU A 132 13.55 5.37 -0.58
CA LEU A 132 12.47 6.36 -0.67
C LEU A 132 12.09 6.67 -2.12
N ALA A 133 13.10 6.94 -2.95
CA ALA A 133 12.98 7.33 -4.36
C ALA A 133 12.49 6.20 -5.27
N GLY A 134 12.48 4.95 -4.81
CA GLY A 134 11.88 3.81 -5.54
C GLY A 134 12.87 2.80 -6.12
N TRP A 135 14.18 3.06 -6.09
CA TRP A 135 15.23 2.08 -6.42
C TRP A 135 15.47 1.09 -5.29
N GLN A 136 14.43 0.35 -4.92
CA GLN A 136 14.42 -0.50 -3.72
C GLN A 136 15.36 -1.70 -3.81
N ARG A 137 15.87 -2.16 -2.66
CA ARG A 137 16.73 -3.35 -2.57
C ARG A 137 15.99 -4.62 -2.99
N LYS A 138 16.64 -5.43 -3.83
CA LYS A 138 16.17 -6.77 -4.16
C LYS A 138 16.53 -7.77 -3.05
N PRO A 139 15.78 -8.89 -2.92
CA PRO A 139 16.16 -10.03 -2.08
C PRO A 139 17.54 -10.59 -2.43
N TRP A 140 18.17 -11.27 -1.45
CA TRP A 140 19.43 -12.01 -1.61
C TRP A 140 20.61 -11.21 -2.19
N HIS A 141 20.74 -9.94 -1.83
CA HIS A 141 21.85 -9.07 -2.27
C HIS A 141 21.96 -8.90 -3.80
N LEU A 142 20.88 -9.13 -4.55
CA LEU A 142 20.82 -8.96 -6.01
C LEU A 142 20.79 -7.48 -6.47
N GLY A 143 21.38 -6.57 -5.69
CA GLY A 143 21.37 -5.14 -5.95
C GLY A 143 20.01 -4.49 -5.72
N ARG A 144 19.65 -3.55 -6.60
CA ARG A 144 18.41 -2.75 -6.53
C ARG A 144 17.58 -2.90 -7.81
N GLY A 145 16.27 -2.71 -7.69
CA GLY A 145 15.33 -2.66 -8.82
C GLY A 145 15.37 -1.33 -9.57
N GLY A 146 14.61 -1.26 -10.67
CA GLY A 146 14.25 0.02 -11.28
C GLY A 146 13.18 0.75 -10.47
N ASN A 147 12.77 1.91 -10.95
CA ASN A 147 11.73 2.72 -10.30
C ASN A 147 10.35 2.40 -10.88
N ASP A 148 9.45 1.94 -10.03
CA ASP A 148 8.07 1.61 -10.37
C ASP A 148 7.06 2.66 -9.82
N PHE A 149 7.55 3.77 -9.24
CA PHE A 149 6.72 4.91 -8.81
C PHE A 149 6.40 5.83 -9.99
N ARG A 150 5.69 5.30 -10.98
CA ARG A 150 5.46 5.95 -12.28
C ARG A 150 4.25 6.87 -12.29
N ASP A 151 3.31 6.64 -11.39
CA ASP A 151 2.05 7.38 -11.37
C ASP A 151 2.19 8.63 -10.51
N ARG A 152 1.47 9.69 -10.92
CA ARG A 152 1.49 10.99 -10.25
C ARG A 152 2.93 11.51 -10.03
N SER A 153 3.76 11.33 -11.07
CA SER A 153 5.07 11.96 -11.17
C SER A 153 4.89 13.43 -11.60
N PRO A 154 5.59 14.40 -10.98
CA PRO A 154 5.57 15.77 -11.45
C PRO A 154 6.29 15.94 -12.80
N ASP A 155 7.31 15.10 -13.07
CA ASP A 155 8.06 15.06 -14.31
C ASP A 155 8.61 13.63 -14.50
N ALA A 156 8.37 13.01 -15.65
CA ALA A 156 8.87 11.67 -15.96
C ALA A 156 10.42 11.58 -15.91
N TYR A 157 11.12 12.71 -16.04
CA TYR A 157 12.57 12.82 -15.93
C TYR A 157 13.10 12.36 -14.57
N GLU A 158 12.32 12.49 -13.48
CA GLU A 158 12.72 12.03 -12.15
C GLU A 158 13.05 10.53 -12.11
N LEU A 159 12.47 9.74 -13.01
CA LEU A 159 12.59 8.28 -13.01
C LEU A 159 13.86 7.76 -13.70
N LYS A 160 14.69 8.64 -14.27
CA LYS A 160 15.91 8.24 -14.99
C LYS A 160 16.93 7.56 -14.08
N ASP A 161 17.28 8.19 -12.97
CA ASP A 161 18.18 7.65 -11.96
C ASP A 161 18.01 8.34 -10.59
N PRO A 162 18.60 7.83 -9.50
CA PRO A 162 18.43 8.40 -8.17
C PRO A 162 18.91 9.85 -8.01
N ALA A 163 19.87 10.32 -8.82
CA ALA A 163 20.34 11.70 -8.76
C ALA A 163 19.36 12.62 -9.47
N GLU A 164 18.77 12.19 -10.57
CA GLU A 164 17.69 12.94 -11.25
C GLU A 164 16.43 13.02 -10.38
N TYR A 165 16.07 11.94 -9.70
CA TYR A 165 14.97 11.96 -8.73
C TYR A 165 15.22 13.00 -7.62
N LEU A 166 16.48 13.15 -7.18
CA LEU A 166 16.88 14.11 -6.15
C LEU A 166 16.81 15.55 -6.66
N ALA A 167 17.29 15.79 -7.87
CA ALA A 167 17.29 17.12 -8.46
C ALA A 167 15.87 17.58 -8.79
N VAL A 168 15.07 16.77 -9.49
CA VAL A 168 13.66 17.11 -9.81
C VAL A 168 12.87 17.39 -8.55
N ASN A 169 12.93 16.52 -7.54
CA ASN A 169 12.16 16.75 -6.31
C ASN A 169 12.70 17.91 -5.46
N ALA A 170 13.97 18.31 -5.61
CA ALA A 170 14.51 19.50 -4.97
C ALA A 170 13.90 20.78 -5.57
N GLU A 171 13.63 20.80 -6.88
CA GLU A 171 12.92 21.91 -7.52
C GLU A 171 11.58 22.16 -6.85
N HIS A 172 10.79 21.10 -6.67
CA HIS A 172 9.49 21.19 -6.00
C HIS A 172 9.64 21.52 -4.51
N PHE A 173 10.58 20.89 -3.80
CA PHE A 173 10.81 21.18 -2.39
C PHE A 173 11.11 22.68 -2.13
N VAL A 174 11.81 23.34 -3.05
CA VAL A 174 12.21 24.74 -2.93
C VAL A 174 11.16 25.71 -3.51
N LEU A 175 10.41 25.31 -4.53
CA LEU A 175 9.54 26.21 -5.30
C LEU A 175 8.04 25.98 -5.10
N ASP A 176 7.63 24.86 -4.51
CA ASP A 176 6.23 24.46 -4.34
C ASP A 176 5.87 24.37 -2.86
N SER A 177 5.01 25.28 -2.40
CA SER A 177 4.52 25.33 -1.02
C SER A 177 3.68 24.12 -0.63
N GLU A 178 3.21 23.31 -1.58
CA GLU A 178 2.41 22.10 -1.32
C GLU A 178 3.24 20.82 -1.29
N PHE A 179 4.54 20.87 -1.60
CA PHE A 179 5.39 19.68 -1.72
C PHE A 179 5.37 18.80 -0.46
N ALA A 180 5.32 19.42 0.73
CA ALA A 180 5.24 18.71 2.00
C ALA A 180 3.95 17.87 2.14
N CYS A 181 2.84 18.32 1.56
CA CYS A 181 1.58 17.60 1.57
C CYS A 181 1.51 16.54 0.45
N ARG A 182 2.12 16.83 -0.70
CA ARG A 182 2.15 15.93 -1.86
C ARG A 182 3.12 14.77 -1.68
N ARG A 183 4.30 15.00 -1.09
CA ARG A 183 5.36 14.00 -0.89
C ARG A 183 5.96 14.10 0.53
N PRO A 184 5.19 13.78 1.59
CA PRO A 184 5.59 14.02 2.99
C PRO A 184 6.90 13.33 3.38
N ALA A 185 7.08 12.07 3.00
CA ALA A 185 8.30 11.32 3.31
C ALA A 185 9.56 11.90 2.62
N LEU A 186 9.41 12.47 1.41
CA LEU A 186 10.53 13.16 0.74
C LEU A 186 10.78 14.52 1.38
N ALA A 187 9.72 15.28 1.69
CA ALA A 187 9.84 16.58 2.35
C ALA A 187 10.53 16.48 3.71
N GLN A 188 10.19 15.47 4.52
CA GLN A 188 10.90 15.18 5.78
C GLN A 188 12.38 14.85 5.52
N TRP A 189 12.69 14.07 4.48
CA TRP A 189 14.06 13.76 4.12
C TRP A 189 14.83 15.02 3.68
N TYR A 190 14.25 15.85 2.81
CA TYR A 190 14.86 17.11 2.39
C TYR A 190 15.04 18.06 3.57
N GLN A 191 14.05 18.23 4.43
CA GLN A 191 14.19 19.07 5.62
C GLN A 191 15.33 18.60 6.53
N ALA A 192 15.53 17.29 6.68
CA ALA A 192 16.62 16.74 7.48
C ALA A 192 18.02 16.95 6.88
N HIS A 193 18.15 17.11 5.55
CA HIS A 193 19.44 17.22 4.87
C HIS A 193 19.74 18.64 4.35
N PHE A 194 18.73 19.30 3.79
CA PHE A 194 18.80 20.64 3.22
C PHE A 194 18.41 21.68 4.26
N GLY A 195 17.54 21.36 5.22
CA GLY A 195 16.89 22.34 6.09
C GLY A 195 15.60 22.89 5.49
N THR A 196 15.00 23.87 6.16
CA THR A 196 13.73 24.47 5.74
C THR A 196 13.97 25.54 4.66
N PRO A 197 13.24 25.53 3.54
CA PRO A 197 13.26 26.63 2.57
C PRO A 197 12.85 27.96 3.26
N PRO A 198 13.66 29.03 3.18
CA PRO A 198 13.45 30.23 3.98
C PRO A 198 12.24 31.08 3.54
N SER A 199 11.80 30.96 2.29
CA SER A 199 10.78 31.85 1.71
C SER A 199 9.44 31.17 1.40
N LEU A 200 9.32 29.85 1.62
CA LEU A 200 8.05 29.17 1.40
C LEU A 200 7.15 29.32 2.65
N PRO A 201 5.84 29.59 2.46
CA PRO A 201 4.89 29.57 3.56
C PRO A 201 4.80 28.16 4.14
N GLN A 202 4.50 28.06 5.43
CA GLN A 202 4.25 26.77 6.06
C GLN A 202 3.00 26.12 5.46
N SER A 203 3.13 24.90 4.96
CA SER A 203 2.01 24.15 4.39
C SER A 203 1.03 23.71 5.48
N HIS A 204 -0.27 23.84 5.21
CA HIS A 204 -1.33 23.29 6.04
C HIS A 204 -1.84 21.98 5.44
N CYS A 205 -1.16 20.87 5.75
CA CYS A 205 -1.54 19.56 5.24
C CYS A 205 -2.73 18.97 6.00
N ALA A 206 -3.59 18.25 5.29
CA ALA A 206 -4.64 17.45 5.91
C ALA A 206 -4.02 16.42 6.88
N ALA A 207 -4.65 16.22 8.03
CA ALA A 207 -4.21 15.22 9.00
C ALA A 207 -4.50 13.78 8.54
N THR A 208 -5.41 13.61 7.57
CA THR A 208 -5.84 12.31 7.04
C THR A 208 -5.10 11.95 5.76
N LEU A 209 -4.95 10.65 5.53
CA LEU A 209 -4.37 10.08 4.33
C LEU A 209 -5.49 9.53 3.42
N PRO A 210 -5.60 10.03 2.18
CA PRO A 210 -6.59 9.52 1.23
C PRO A 210 -6.16 8.15 0.71
N LEU A 211 -7.02 7.14 0.83
CA LEU A 211 -6.80 5.79 0.29
C LEU A 211 -8.05 5.32 -0.42
N LEU A 212 -7.95 4.88 -1.66
CA LEU A 212 -9.04 4.23 -2.36
C LEU A 212 -9.18 2.78 -1.83
N GLN A 213 -10.36 2.44 -1.33
CA GLN A 213 -10.66 1.10 -0.81
C GLN A 213 -11.77 0.44 -1.64
N ALA A 214 -11.71 -0.88 -1.74
CA ALA A 214 -12.83 -1.68 -2.20
C ALA A 214 -13.83 -1.85 -1.04
N GLU A 215 -15.12 -1.75 -1.35
CA GLU A 215 -16.18 -2.00 -0.40
C GLU A 215 -16.57 -3.48 -0.34
N SER A 216 -17.45 -3.83 0.58
CA SER A 216 -17.93 -5.21 0.72
C SER A 216 -18.78 -5.67 -0.47
N GLU A 217 -19.43 -4.74 -1.16
CA GLU A 217 -20.20 -5.01 -2.38
C GLU A 217 -19.28 -5.07 -3.61
N GLU A 218 -19.46 -6.09 -4.45
CA GLU A 218 -18.64 -6.27 -5.65
C GLU A 218 -18.88 -5.12 -6.64
N GLY A 219 -17.78 -4.45 -7.02
CA GLY A 219 -17.82 -3.27 -7.89
C GLY A 219 -17.90 -1.93 -7.16
N ALA A 220 -18.19 -1.92 -5.85
CA ALA A 220 -18.22 -0.69 -5.06
C ALA A 220 -16.82 -0.31 -4.57
N ALA A 221 -16.51 0.99 -4.61
CA ALA A 221 -15.29 1.58 -4.09
C ALA A 221 -15.60 2.90 -3.38
N SER A 222 -14.71 3.31 -2.47
CA SER A 222 -14.82 4.60 -1.79
C SER A 222 -13.45 5.19 -1.46
N LEU A 223 -13.41 6.52 -1.27
CA LEU A 223 -12.23 7.22 -0.80
C LEU A 223 -12.20 7.26 0.74
N LEU A 224 -11.37 6.40 1.34
CA LEU A 224 -11.12 6.37 2.77
C LEU A 224 -10.22 7.53 3.19
N GLN A 225 -10.69 8.33 4.15
CA GLN A 225 -9.86 9.30 4.88
C GLN A 225 -9.26 8.64 6.12
N LEU A 226 -8.08 8.04 5.99
CA LEU A 226 -7.42 7.36 7.09
C LEU A 226 -6.74 8.37 8.02
N ASP A 227 -7.22 8.48 9.25
CA ASP A 227 -6.57 9.24 10.31
C ASP A 227 -5.46 8.41 10.98
N PRO A 228 -4.17 8.77 10.82
CA PRO A 228 -3.05 8.05 11.42
C PRO A 228 -3.14 7.99 12.95
N SER A 229 -3.72 9.00 13.61
CA SER A 229 -3.81 9.07 15.07
C SER A 229 -4.73 8.00 15.67
N ARG A 230 -5.66 7.46 14.86
CA ARG A 230 -6.57 6.37 15.25
C ARG A 230 -5.95 4.98 15.09
N VAL A 231 -4.77 4.86 14.47
CA VAL A 231 -4.13 3.56 14.25
C VAL A 231 -3.30 3.20 15.49
N TYR A 232 -3.87 2.33 16.33
CA TYR A 232 -3.23 1.87 17.57
C TYR A 232 -2.04 0.95 17.30
N ALA A 233 -2.16 0.03 16.34
CA ALA A 233 -1.13 -0.94 16.03
C ALA A 233 -1.16 -1.37 14.57
N VAL A 234 -0.04 -1.91 14.09
CA VAL A 234 0.05 -2.61 12.82
C VAL A 234 0.46 -4.05 13.10
N ASP A 235 -0.34 -5.00 12.63
CA ASP A 235 -0.04 -6.43 12.79
C ASP A 235 0.46 -6.99 11.45
N TYR A 236 1.44 -7.90 11.51
CA TYR A 236 1.74 -8.81 10.42
C TYR A 236 0.63 -9.86 10.32
N LEU A 237 -0.22 -9.73 9.31
CA LEU A 237 -1.34 -10.63 9.08
C LEU A 237 -0.88 -11.76 8.15
N PHE A 238 -0.85 -12.98 8.68
CA PHE A 238 -0.32 -14.16 7.99
C PHE A 238 -1.40 -15.21 7.80
N ALA A 239 -1.69 -15.54 6.54
CA ALA A 239 -2.53 -16.68 6.21
C ALA A 239 -1.70 -17.97 6.21
N GLU A 240 -2.05 -18.92 7.08
CA GLU A 240 -1.32 -20.18 7.25
C GLU A 240 -1.33 -21.01 5.97
N GLY A 241 -0.26 -21.75 5.66
CA GLY A 241 -0.18 -22.48 4.38
C GLY A 241 -1.26 -23.56 4.21
N SER A 242 -1.72 -23.80 2.98
CA SER A 242 -2.68 -24.87 2.65
C SER A 242 -2.04 -26.05 1.90
N ALA A 243 -2.82 -27.09 1.64
CA ALA A 243 -2.38 -28.25 0.84
C ALA A 243 -2.16 -27.92 -0.65
N GLN A 244 -2.66 -26.77 -1.14
CA GLN A 244 -2.49 -26.37 -2.54
C GLN A 244 -1.06 -25.84 -2.80
N PRO A 245 -0.41 -26.19 -3.93
CA PRO A 245 1.00 -25.86 -4.20
C PRO A 245 1.34 -24.37 -4.09
N MET A 246 0.48 -23.48 -4.61
CA MET A 246 0.70 -22.02 -4.59
C MET A 246 0.47 -21.40 -3.21
N SER A 247 -0.39 -22.01 -2.38
CA SER A 247 -0.76 -21.51 -1.05
C SER A 247 0.02 -22.18 0.09
N ARG A 248 0.90 -23.15 -0.20
CA ARG A 248 1.74 -23.86 0.79
C ARG A 248 2.62 -22.95 1.64
N TRP A 249 3.05 -21.83 1.07
CA TRP A 249 4.00 -20.90 1.71
C TRP A 249 3.33 -19.82 2.57
N GLY A 250 2.00 -19.79 2.56
CA GLY A 250 1.19 -18.75 3.22
C GLY A 250 0.99 -17.51 2.35
N HIS A 251 0.28 -16.52 2.89
CA HIS A 251 0.13 -15.18 2.30
C HIS A 251 0.43 -14.14 3.37
N SER A 252 1.17 -13.08 3.01
CA SER A 252 1.57 -12.00 3.93
C SER A 252 0.82 -10.72 3.60
N MET A 253 0.28 -10.08 4.63
CA MET A 253 -0.43 -8.81 4.59
C MET A 253 -0.07 -8.00 5.84
N LEU A 254 -0.50 -6.74 5.91
CA LEU A 254 -0.48 -5.96 7.15
C LEU A 254 -1.92 -5.62 7.55
N ARG A 255 -2.27 -5.79 8.82
CA ARG A 255 -3.54 -5.31 9.37
C ARG A 255 -3.29 -3.99 10.11
N LEU A 256 -4.06 -2.98 9.78
CA LEU A 256 -4.17 -1.74 10.54
C LEU A 256 -5.22 -1.96 11.64
N VAL A 257 -4.80 -1.87 12.90
CA VAL A 257 -5.68 -1.90 14.07
C VAL A 257 -6.12 -0.47 14.34
N ILE A 258 -7.32 -0.15 13.88
CA ILE A 258 -7.90 1.19 13.84
C ILE A 258 -9.00 1.28 14.88
N CYS A 259 -8.87 2.22 15.80
CA CYS A 259 -9.88 2.50 16.81
C CYS A 259 -11.14 3.07 16.19
N ARG A 260 -12.31 2.69 16.69
CA ARG A 260 -13.57 3.34 16.31
C ARG A 260 -13.53 4.86 16.60
N PRO A 261 -14.27 5.70 15.85
CA PRO A 261 -14.33 7.14 16.11
C PRO A 261 -14.68 7.45 17.58
N GLY A 262 -13.99 8.42 18.17
CA GLY A 262 -14.17 8.81 19.58
C GLY A 262 -13.50 7.90 20.62
N ARG A 263 -12.90 6.77 20.23
CA ARG A 263 -12.12 5.91 21.14
C ARG A 263 -10.65 6.35 21.16
N ALA A 264 -10.09 6.54 22.35
CA ALA A 264 -8.67 6.76 22.52
C ALA A 264 -7.85 5.52 22.09
N PRO A 265 -6.71 5.69 21.40
CA PRO A 265 -5.86 4.58 21.00
C PRO A 265 -5.41 3.70 22.17
N GLY A 266 -5.68 2.40 22.08
CA GLY A 266 -5.35 1.42 23.11
C GLY A 266 -5.68 -0.03 22.72
N PRO A 267 -5.37 -1.01 23.59
CA PRO A 267 -5.58 -2.44 23.32
C PRO A 267 -7.00 -2.79 22.88
N ASP A 268 -8.01 -2.12 23.44
CA ASP A 268 -9.42 -2.37 23.15
C ASP A 268 -9.79 -2.11 21.68
N CYS A 269 -9.01 -1.30 20.97
CA CYS A 269 -9.22 -1.07 19.54
C CYS A 269 -9.13 -2.38 18.73
N ARG A 270 -8.47 -3.43 19.25
CA ARG A 270 -8.41 -4.75 18.59
C ARG A 270 -9.78 -5.40 18.37
N LEU A 271 -10.79 -5.01 19.13
CA LEU A 271 -12.16 -5.49 19.00
C LEU A 271 -13.03 -4.64 18.08
N ASP A 272 -12.54 -3.49 17.62
CA ASP A 272 -13.23 -2.59 16.68
C ASP A 272 -13.07 -3.10 15.21
N LEU A 273 -13.36 -4.39 14.97
CA LEU A 273 -13.01 -5.11 13.74
C LEU A 273 -13.52 -4.47 12.44
N GLU A 274 -14.66 -3.79 12.49
CA GLU A 274 -15.29 -3.08 11.37
C GLU A 274 -14.40 -1.97 10.80
N TYR A 275 -13.62 -1.30 11.65
CA TYR A 275 -12.77 -0.19 11.24
C TYR A 275 -11.40 -0.64 10.74
N HIS A 276 -11.03 -1.90 10.98
CA HIS A 276 -9.73 -2.41 10.58
C HIS A 276 -9.60 -2.53 9.07
N ARG A 277 -8.39 -2.28 8.58
CA ARG A 277 -8.05 -2.39 7.17
C ARG A 277 -6.86 -3.31 6.99
N VAL A 278 -6.84 -4.01 5.86
CA VAL A 278 -5.77 -4.91 5.47
C VAL A 278 -5.08 -4.34 4.25
N LEU A 279 -3.79 -4.11 4.38
CA LEU A 279 -2.87 -3.75 3.32
C LEU A 279 -2.36 -5.05 2.67
N SER A 280 -2.73 -5.29 1.42
CA SER A 280 -2.39 -6.53 0.72
C SER A 280 -1.85 -6.25 -0.67
N PHE A 281 -0.68 -6.79 -0.99
CA PHE A 281 -0.21 -6.90 -2.37
C PHE A 281 -0.75 -8.20 -2.96
N ARG A 282 -1.52 -8.12 -4.03
CA ARG A 282 -2.10 -9.27 -4.74
C ARG A 282 -1.75 -9.16 -6.22
N ALA A 283 -1.62 -10.31 -6.89
CA ALA A 283 -1.58 -10.33 -8.35
C ALA A 283 -2.97 -9.91 -8.85
N PHE A 284 -3.08 -8.71 -9.44
CA PHE A 284 -4.31 -8.31 -10.10
C PHE A 284 -4.40 -8.96 -11.47
N VAL A 285 -5.60 -9.36 -11.87
CA VAL A 285 -5.87 -9.98 -13.15
C VAL A 285 -6.89 -9.11 -13.87
N GLY A 286 -6.44 -8.27 -14.79
CA GLY A 286 -7.31 -7.57 -15.75
C GLY A 286 -7.82 -8.51 -16.85
N ASP A 287 -7.92 -9.81 -16.55
CA ASP A 287 -8.14 -10.88 -17.52
C ASP A 287 -8.88 -12.03 -16.83
N VAL A 288 -9.57 -12.86 -17.61
CA VAL A 288 -10.30 -14.05 -17.10
C VAL A 288 -9.33 -15.13 -16.54
N GLN A 289 -8.01 -14.97 -16.71
CA GLN A 289 -6.98 -15.94 -16.32
C GLN A 289 -5.84 -15.37 -15.48
N ILE A 290 -5.61 -15.96 -14.30
CA ILE A 290 -4.27 -16.09 -13.73
C ILE A 290 -3.50 -17.15 -14.54
N SER A 291 -2.73 -16.72 -15.52
CA SER A 291 -1.72 -17.48 -16.22
C SER A 291 -0.52 -17.68 -15.31
N ASN A 292 -0.24 -18.95 -14.98
CA ASN A 292 0.96 -19.32 -14.23
C ASN A 292 2.24 -18.89 -14.97
N TRP A 293 2.22 -18.86 -16.31
CA TRP A 293 3.33 -18.38 -17.12
C TRP A 293 3.54 -16.86 -16.97
N ARG A 294 2.46 -16.05 -17.03
CA ARG A 294 2.56 -14.60 -16.78
C ARG A 294 2.96 -14.29 -15.34
N GLY A 295 2.52 -15.09 -14.36
CA GLY A 295 2.97 -14.97 -12.97
C GLY A 295 4.44 -15.35 -12.73
N LEU A 296 5.04 -16.12 -13.64
CA LEU A 296 6.48 -16.44 -13.64
C LEU A 296 7.32 -15.39 -14.41
N THR A 297 6.75 -14.73 -15.43
CA THR A 297 7.42 -13.70 -16.23
C THR A 297 7.15 -12.25 -15.79
N GLY A 298 6.26 -12.03 -14.82
CA GLY A 298 5.97 -10.71 -14.26
C GLY A 298 4.88 -9.92 -14.97
N GLY A 299 3.95 -10.61 -15.64
CA GLY A 299 2.87 -10.02 -16.43
C GLY A 299 1.65 -9.57 -15.62
N TYR A 300 1.75 -9.50 -14.29
CA TYR A 300 0.70 -8.97 -13.41
C TYR A 300 1.18 -7.71 -12.72
N PRO A 301 0.37 -6.64 -12.63
CA PRO A 301 0.77 -5.47 -11.88
C PRO A 301 0.80 -5.79 -10.38
N SER A 302 1.82 -5.28 -9.69
CA SER A 302 1.98 -5.34 -8.24
C SER A 302 1.49 -4.03 -7.66
N ARG A 303 0.31 -4.06 -7.05
CA ARG A 303 -0.36 -2.87 -6.48
C ARG A 303 -0.81 -3.15 -5.06
N LEU A 304 -0.93 -2.07 -4.28
CA LEU A 304 -1.32 -2.12 -2.90
C LEU A 304 -2.83 -1.96 -2.76
N PHE A 305 -3.49 -3.01 -2.28
CA PHE A 305 -4.93 -3.02 -1.98
C PHE A 305 -5.18 -2.65 -0.53
N VAL A 306 -6.24 -1.88 -0.30
CA VAL A 306 -6.80 -1.58 1.01
C VAL A 306 -8.16 -2.26 1.12
N LEU A 307 -8.27 -3.26 1.98
CA LEU A 307 -9.46 -4.11 2.10
C LEU A 307 -10.02 -4.07 3.53
N PRO A 308 -11.36 -4.15 3.72
CA PRO A 308 -11.95 -4.42 5.03
C PRO A 308 -11.42 -5.71 5.65
N LEU A 309 -11.11 -5.71 6.95
CA LEU A 309 -10.61 -6.90 7.64
C LEU A 309 -11.59 -8.08 7.54
N GLN A 310 -12.89 -7.82 7.69
CA GLN A 310 -13.91 -8.88 7.68
C GLN A 310 -13.92 -9.65 6.34
N GLN A 311 -13.73 -8.95 5.22
CA GLN A 311 -13.64 -9.57 3.90
C GLN A 311 -12.46 -10.55 3.83
N VAL A 312 -11.29 -10.15 4.32
CA VAL A 312 -10.08 -10.99 4.34
C VAL A 312 -10.25 -12.17 5.31
N VAL A 313 -10.85 -11.95 6.48
CA VAL A 313 -11.16 -13.02 7.43
C VAL A 313 -12.07 -14.06 6.80
N ASP A 314 -13.16 -13.64 6.17
CA ASP A 314 -14.11 -14.55 5.52
C ASP A 314 -13.47 -15.32 4.35
N GLU A 315 -12.68 -14.64 3.51
CA GLU A 315 -11.94 -15.25 2.40
C GLU A 315 -11.05 -16.41 2.88
N TYR A 316 -10.19 -16.17 3.89
CA TYR A 316 -9.27 -17.22 4.33
C TYR A 316 -9.91 -18.25 5.24
N THR A 317 -10.72 -17.84 6.22
CA THR A 317 -11.20 -18.75 7.27
C THR A 317 -12.38 -19.61 6.83
N LYS A 318 -13.26 -19.07 5.99
CA LYS A 318 -14.51 -19.72 5.57
C LYS A 318 -14.44 -20.24 4.13
N VAL A 319 -13.77 -19.54 3.21
CA VAL A 319 -13.67 -19.95 1.80
C VAL A 319 -12.45 -20.86 1.57
N GLU A 320 -11.24 -20.41 1.94
CA GLU A 320 -10.03 -21.23 1.81
C GLU A 320 -9.84 -22.26 2.94
N LEU A 321 -10.59 -22.13 4.03
CA LEU A 321 -10.51 -22.97 5.23
C LEU A 321 -9.09 -23.04 5.81
N ARG A 322 -8.48 -21.86 6.03
CA ARG A 322 -7.15 -21.64 6.59
C ARG A 322 -7.23 -20.70 7.79
N GLY A 323 -6.35 -20.90 8.79
CA GLY A 323 -6.20 -19.97 9.89
C GLY A 323 -5.50 -18.67 9.48
N LEU A 324 -5.86 -17.57 10.12
CA LEU A 324 -5.16 -16.28 10.01
C LEU A 324 -4.53 -15.91 11.34
N GLN A 325 -3.23 -15.62 11.33
CA GLN A 325 -2.48 -15.10 12.48
C GLN A 325 -2.33 -13.58 12.34
N SER A 326 -2.75 -12.81 13.35
CA SER A 326 -2.59 -11.36 13.44
C SER A 326 -1.54 -11.06 14.49
N LEU A 327 -0.29 -10.88 14.06
CA LEU A 327 0.87 -10.80 14.95
C LEU A 327 1.35 -9.35 15.11
N PRO A 328 1.31 -8.76 16.31
CA PRO A 328 1.69 -7.36 16.51
C PRO A 328 3.12 -7.06 16.07
N LEU A 329 3.29 -5.96 15.35
CA LEU A 329 4.60 -5.37 15.13
C LEU A 329 4.87 -4.35 16.25
N GLN A 330 6.02 -4.51 16.90
CA GLN A 330 6.52 -3.58 17.93
C GLN A 330 7.01 -2.30 17.24
N LEU A 331 6.07 -1.40 16.90
CA LEU A 331 6.30 -0.12 16.25
C LEU A 331 5.93 1.03 17.21
N SER A 332 6.71 2.09 17.21
CA SER A 332 6.32 3.33 17.91
C SER A 332 5.22 4.09 17.14
N PRO A 333 4.48 5.02 17.78
CA PRO A 333 3.48 5.84 17.08
C PRO A 333 4.04 6.59 15.87
N GLY A 334 5.26 7.14 15.97
CA GLY A 334 5.93 7.80 14.85
C GLY A 334 6.29 6.85 13.70
N GLU A 335 6.64 5.60 14.01
CA GLU A 335 6.89 4.58 12.99
C GLU A 335 5.61 4.11 12.31
N ILE A 336 4.49 4.04 13.04
CA ILE A 336 3.17 3.78 12.46
C ILE A 336 2.82 4.93 11.51
N ALA A 337 2.94 6.19 11.93
CA ALA A 337 2.66 7.34 11.07
C ALA A 337 3.51 7.33 9.79
N SER A 338 4.83 7.13 9.90
CA SER A 338 5.73 7.06 8.75
C SER A 338 5.42 5.88 7.82
N LEU A 339 5.01 4.74 8.38
CA LEU A 339 4.56 3.59 7.59
C LEU A 339 3.27 3.91 6.83
N LEU A 340 2.31 4.59 7.45
CA LEU A 340 1.05 4.98 6.82
C LEU A 340 1.25 6.02 5.71
N GLU A 341 2.12 7.01 5.92
CA GLU A 341 2.52 7.96 4.86
C GLU A 341 3.12 7.21 3.66
N ARG A 342 4.00 6.24 3.92
CA ARG A 342 4.58 5.40 2.86
C ARG A 342 3.53 4.52 2.19
N THR A 343 2.56 3.99 2.94
CA THR A 343 1.41 3.25 2.41
C THR A 343 0.62 4.12 1.44
N ALA A 344 0.32 5.37 1.79
CA ALA A 344 -0.39 6.29 0.90
C ALA A 344 0.42 6.56 -0.38
N GLN A 345 1.72 6.85 -0.26
CA GLN A 345 2.58 7.04 -1.43
C GLN A 345 2.60 5.82 -2.37
N VAL A 346 2.77 4.62 -1.81
CA VAL A 346 2.75 3.37 -2.60
C VAL A 346 1.39 3.18 -3.25
N HIS A 347 0.30 3.45 -2.53
CA HIS A 347 -1.05 3.28 -3.07
C HIS A 347 -1.32 4.21 -4.27
N TRP A 348 -0.84 5.45 -4.24
CA TRP A 348 -1.08 6.45 -5.28
C TRP A 348 -0.11 6.40 -6.47
N SER A 349 1.15 6.02 -6.24
CA SER A 349 2.20 6.21 -7.24
C SER A 349 2.83 4.91 -7.78
N TYR A 350 2.64 3.76 -7.11
CA TYR A 350 3.36 2.53 -7.42
C TYR A 350 2.59 1.61 -8.39
N ASP A 351 3.20 1.32 -9.54
CA ASP A 351 2.72 0.32 -10.52
C ASP A 351 3.86 -0.66 -10.85
N GLY A 352 4.12 -1.58 -9.92
CA GLY A 352 5.19 -2.58 -10.05
C GLY A 352 4.80 -3.80 -10.87
N ARG A 353 5.75 -4.73 -11.02
CA ARG A 353 5.50 -6.05 -11.64
C ARG A 353 5.50 -7.16 -10.58
N TYR A 354 4.41 -7.91 -10.49
CA TYR A 354 4.22 -9.01 -9.55
C TYR A 354 4.70 -10.34 -10.13
N TYR A 355 5.52 -11.05 -9.39
CA TYR A 355 6.06 -12.37 -9.73
C TYR A 355 5.78 -13.34 -8.58
N PHE A 356 5.32 -14.56 -8.87
CA PHE A 356 5.01 -15.54 -7.81
C PHE A 356 6.22 -15.96 -6.97
N VAL A 357 7.39 -16.04 -7.59
CA VAL A 357 8.61 -16.56 -6.96
C VAL A 357 9.53 -15.44 -6.44
N SER A 358 9.44 -14.23 -7.01
CA SER A 358 10.31 -13.11 -6.65
C SER A 358 9.52 -11.95 -6.06
N ASN A 359 9.09 -10.97 -6.86
CA ASN A 359 8.35 -9.80 -6.41
C ASN A 359 6.88 -10.14 -6.06
N ASN A 360 6.71 -10.90 -4.97
CA ASN A 360 5.42 -11.34 -4.46
C ASN A 360 4.99 -10.56 -3.22
N CYS A 361 3.87 -10.94 -2.62
CA CYS A 361 3.30 -10.33 -1.44
C CYS A 361 4.30 -10.16 -0.27
N ALA A 362 5.23 -11.10 -0.07
CA ALA A 362 6.23 -11.01 0.98
C ALA A 362 7.31 -9.98 0.66
N VAL A 363 7.78 -9.95 -0.59
CA VAL A 363 8.80 -8.98 -1.02
C VAL A 363 8.23 -7.56 -0.99
N GLU A 364 7.01 -7.35 -1.46
CA GLU A 364 6.37 -6.03 -1.45
C GLU A 364 6.03 -5.56 -0.03
N THR A 365 5.54 -6.46 0.83
CA THR A 365 5.35 -6.14 2.25
C THR A 365 6.68 -5.77 2.93
N ALA A 366 7.75 -6.50 2.62
CA ALA A 366 9.08 -6.18 3.15
C ALA A 366 9.60 -4.83 2.63
N LYS A 367 9.40 -4.50 1.35
CA LYS A 367 9.76 -3.19 0.77
C LYS A 367 9.00 -2.05 1.45
N LEU A 368 7.69 -2.22 1.66
CA LEU A 368 6.83 -1.26 2.36
C LEU A 368 7.34 -1.01 3.79
N LEU A 369 7.58 -2.09 4.56
CA LEU A 369 8.12 -1.98 5.92
C LEU A 369 9.52 -1.35 5.98
N GLN A 370 10.42 -1.69 5.05
CA GLN A 370 11.78 -1.12 5.01
C GLN A 370 11.77 0.38 4.70
N ALA A 371 10.89 0.81 3.80
CA ALA A 371 10.78 2.22 3.44
C ALA A 371 10.02 3.03 4.51
N GLY A 372 8.94 2.48 5.06
CA GLY A 372 8.10 3.13 6.08
C GLY A 372 8.66 3.09 7.50
N VAL A 373 9.56 2.15 7.82
CA VAL A 373 10.18 2.03 9.15
C VAL A 373 11.71 2.00 9.00
N PRO A 374 12.40 3.16 9.14
CA PRO A 374 13.82 3.30 8.80
C PRO A 374 14.76 2.26 9.44
N ARG A 375 14.54 1.91 10.73
CA ARG A 375 15.37 0.92 11.42
C ARG A 375 15.27 -0.49 10.81
N LEU A 376 14.11 -0.84 10.24
CA LEU A 376 13.92 -2.12 9.55
C LEU A 376 14.61 -2.13 8.19
N GLY A 377 14.65 -0.97 7.51
CA GLY A 377 15.44 -0.75 6.30
C GLY A 377 16.94 -1.02 6.51
N ALA A 378 17.50 -0.50 7.60
CA ALA A 378 18.90 -0.72 7.97
C ALA A 378 19.20 -2.21 8.26
N ALA A 379 18.31 -2.89 8.99
CA ALA A 379 18.45 -4.31 9.31
C ALA A 379 18.27 -5.24 8.08
N GLY A 380 17.53 -4.80 7.06
CA GLY A 380 17.21 -5.59 5.87
C GLY A 380 16.14 -6.65 6.12
N LEU A 381 15.01 -6.54 5.41
CA LEU A 381 13.85 -7.44 5.50
C LEU A 381 13.60 -8.29 4.25
N ALA A 382 14.39 -8.12 3.19
CA ALA A 382 14.10 -8.76 1.90
C ALA A 382 14.09 -10.30 2.03
N GLN A 383 12.90 -10.89 1.87
CA GLN A 383 12.62 -12.33 1.97
C GLN A 383 11.62 -12.72 0.89
N LEU A 384 11.84 -13.87 0.25
CA LEU A 384 11.00 -14.33 -0.88
C LEU A 384 9.69 -15.01 -0.46
N SER A 385 9.54 -15.41 0.80
CA SER A 385 8.33 -16.12 1.24
C SER A 385 7.70 -15.46 2.46
N PRO A 386 6.37 -15.52 2.61
CA PRO A 386 5.67 -15.03 3.80
C PRO A 386 6.20 -15.63 5.11
N ARG A 387 6.49 -16.93 5.15
CA ARG A 387 7.14 -17.57 6.30
C ARG A 387 8.56 -17.07 6.53
N GLY A 388 9.31 -16.79 5.47
CA GLY A 388 10.66 -16.20 5.54
C GLY A 388 10.64 -14.81 6.16
N LEU A 389 9.74 -13.95 5.70
CA LEU A 389 9.54 -12.61 6.25
C LEU A 389 9.13 -12.66 7.72
N LYS A 390 8.15 -13.50 8.08
CA LYS A 390 7.75 -13.73 9.49
C LYS A 390 8.95 -14.07 10.38
N ARG A 391 9.75 -15.07 9.98
CA ARG A 391 10.96 -15.48 10.73
C ARG A 391 12.01 -14.38 10.81
N ARG A 392 12.11 -13.52 9.79
CA ARG A 392 13.04 -12.38 9.82
C ARG A 392 12.57 -11.32 10.83
N LEU A 393 11.29 -10.96 10.83
CA LEU A 393 10.71 -10.00 11.79
C LEU A 393 10.84 -10.50 13.23
N SER A 394 10.60 -11.80 13.47
CA SER A 394 10.79 -12.47 14.76
C SER A 394 12.25 -12.41 15.24
N ARG A 395 13.22 -12.73 14.36
CA ARG A 395 14.67 -12.61 14.68
C ARG A 395 15.14 -11.18 14.95
N LEU A 396 14.41 -10.17 14.46
CA LEU A 396 14.70 -8.77 14.76
C LEU A 396 13.98 -8.29 16.04
N HIS A 397 13.27 -9.18 16.74
CA HIS A 397 12.48 -8.88 17.94
C HIS A 397 11.40 -7.80 17.70
N VAL A 398 10.88 -7.72 16.47
CA VAL A 398 9.84 -6.75 16.09
C VAL A 398 8.47 -7.40 16.02
N LEU A 399 8.40 -8.73 15.99
CA LEU A 399 7.16 -9.48 15.89
C LEU A 399 6.84 -10.14 17.23
N ASP A 400 5.67 -9.85 17.80
CA ASP A 400 5.20 -10.53 19.00
C ASP A 400 4.45 -11.82 18.62
N GLU A 401 5.11 -12.97 18.81
CA GLU A 401 4.51 -14.29 18.61
C GLU A 401 3.91 -14.88 19.89
N GLN A 402 4.16 -14.29 21.06
CA GLN A 402 3.70 -14.82 22.34
C GLN A 402 2.17 -14.74 22.46
N VAL A 403 1.55 -13.79 21.76
CA VAL A 403 0.09 -13.66 21.66
C VAL A 403 -0.62 -14.91 21.12
N LEU A 404 0.11 -15.84 20.49
CA LEU A 404 -0.45 -17.11 19.97
C LEU A 404 -0.20 -18.33 20.89
N THR A 405 0.41 -18.14 22.07
CA THR A 405 0.73 -19.25 22.99
C THR A 405 -0.53 -19.98 23.44
N ASP A 406 -1.57 -19.24 23.83
CA ASP A 406 -2.91 -19.76 24.04
C ASP A 406 -3.80 -19.36 22.86
N ARG A 407 -4.15 -20.35 22.02
CA ARG A 407 -4.97 -20.13 20.82
C ARG A 407 -6.39 -19.67 21.13
N ASN A 408 -6.96 -20.06 22.26
CA ASN A 408 -8.32 -19.65 22.65
C ASN A 408 -8.30 -18.19 23.10
N ALA A 409 -7.36 -17.81 23.95
CA ALA A 409 -7.16 -16.41 24.33
C ALA A 409 -6.82 -15.53 23.11
N ALA A 410 -5.97 -16.02 22.21
CA ALA A 410 -5.64 -15.34 20.97
C ALA A 410 -6.87 -15.08 20.10
N GLN A 411 -7.79 -16.05 20.00
CA GLN A 411 -9.03 -15.88 19.26
C GLN A 411 -9.96 -14.85 19.90
N ALA A 412 -10.14 -14.92 21.22
CA ALA A 412 -10.97 -13.97 21.96
C ALA A 412 -10.47 -12.52 21.85
N GLN A 413 -9.16 -12.32 21.75
CA GLN A 413 -8.52 -10.99 21.67
C GLN A 413 -8.25 -10.51 20.24
N GLY A 414 -8.65 -11.29 19.22
CA GLY A 414 -8.47 -10.93 17.81
C GLY A 414 -7.05 -11.07 17.28
N TYR A 415 -6.19 -11.87 17.92
CA TYR A 415 -4.85 -12.25 17.43
C TYR A 415 -4.86 -13.47 16.52
N TYR A 416 -5.92 -14.28 16.58
CA TYR A 416 -6.08 -15.46 15.74
C TYR A 416 -7.51 -15.58 15.21
N PHE A 417 -7.66 -15.80 13.90
CA PHE A 417 -8.94 -16.16 13.30
C PHE A 417 -8.86 -17.62 12.85
N ALA A 418 -9.53 -18.49 13.58
CA ALA A 418 -9.52 -19.92 13.30
C ALA A 418 -10.20 -20.23 11.97
N SER A 419 -9.73 -21.30 11.31
CA SER A 419 -10.45 -21.85 10.17
C SER A 419 -11.84 -22.33 10.61
N ALA A 420 -12.85 -22.06 9.78
CA ALA A 420 -14.20 -22.55 10.02
C ALA A 420 -14.32 -24.08 9.94
N ARG A 421 -13.27 -24.80 9.51
CA ARG A 421 -13.27 -26.27 9.36
C ARG A 421 -13.68 -27.00 10.65
N ASP A 422 -13.02 -26.67 11.76
CA ASP A 422 -13.25 -27.37 13.03
C ASP A 422 -14.61 -26.99 13.61
N HIS A 423 -15.00 -25.73 13.45
CA HIS A 423 -16.33 -25.25 13.80
C HIS A 423 -17.43 -25.98 13.01
N TYR A 424 -17.27 -26.13 11.70
CA TYR A 424 -18.20 -26.89 10.86
C TYR A 424 -18.28 -28.36 11.29
N GLN A 425 -17.16 -28.99 11.67
CA GLN A 425 -17.18 -30.35 12.20
C GLN A 425 -17.95 -30.45 13.54
N GLN A 426 -17.83 -29.45 14.42
CA GLN A 426 -18.60 -29.40 15.67
C GLN A 426 -20.10 -29.22 15.40
N LEU A 427 -20.49 -28.30 14.51
CA LEU A 427 -21.88 -28.10 14.10
C LEU A 427 -22.46 -29.38 13.48
N PHE A 428 -21.67 -30.05 12.64
CA PHE A 428 -22.04 -31.31 12.04
C PHE A 428 -22.24 -32.41 13.10
N ALA A 429 -21.35 -32.52 14.10
CA ALA A 429 -21.48 -33.53 15.15
C ALA A 429 -22.77 -33.35 15.97
N VAL A 430 -23.15 -32.10 16.28
CA VAL A 430 -24.43 -31.80 16.95
C VAL A 430 -25.60 -32.27 16.10
N ALA A 431 -25.67 -31.84 14.84
CA ALA A 431 -26.75 -32.25 13.93
C ALA A 431 -26.78 -33.77 13.69
N SER A 432 -25.61 -34.40 13.55
CA SER A 432 -25.46 -35.85 13.35
C SER A 432 -25.96 -36.65 14.54
N SER A 433 -25.62 -36.23 15.76
CA SER A 433 -26.09 -36.90 16.99
C SER A 433 -27.60 -36.87 17.18
N GLN A 434 -28.26 -35.80 16.70
CA GLN A 434 -29.71 -35.64 16.84
C GLN A 434 -30.49 -36.31 15.71
N LEU A 435 -30.00 -36.17 14.48
CA LEU A 435 -30.76 -36.54 13.28
C LEU A 435 -30.33 -37.87 12.67
N GLY A 436 -29.22 -38.47 13.13
CA GLY A 436 -28.68 -39.68 12.51
C GLY A 436 -28.29 -39.44 11.04
N LEU A 437 -27.59 -38.33 10.77
CA LEU A 437 -27.22 -37.92 9.41
C LEU A 437 -26.49 -39.06 8.65
N PRO A 438 -26.67 -39.16 7.32
CA PRO A 438 -26.28 -40.33 6.52
C PRO A 438 -24.77 -40.49 6.29
N VAL A 439 -23.94 -39.67 6.94
CA VAL A 439 -22.48 -39.64 6.78
C VAL A 439 -21.80 -39.37 8.13
N HIS A 440 -20.50 -39.64 8.21
CA HIS A 440 -19.76 -39.59 9.48
C HIS A 440 -18.99 -38.28 9.73
N ASP A 441 -18.74 -37.46 8.70
CA ASP A 441 -18.00 -36.21 8.86
C ASP A 441 -18.55 -35.07 7.98
N VAL A 442 -18.17 -33.84 8.34
CA VAL A 442 -18.64 -32.64 7.63
C VAL A 442 -18.15 -32.58 6.19
N ARG A 443 -16.99 -33.19 5.89
CA ARG A 443 -16.43 -33.19 4.53
C ARG A 443 -17.25 -34.07 3.60
N ALA A 444 -17.74 -35.20 4.09
CA ALA A 444 -18.66 -36.08 3.39
C ALA A 444 -20.04 -35.42 3.26
N TRP A 445 -20.53 -34.77 4.31
CA TRP A 445 -21.78 -34.01 4.27
C TRP A 445 -21.78 -32.93 3.18
N LEU A 446 -20.76 -32.08 3.15
CA LEU A 446 -20.60 -31.03 2.14
C LEU A 446 -20.31 -31.55 0.71
N LYS A 447 -20.13 -32.86 0.52
CA LYS A 447 -19.99 -33.51 -0.78
C LYS A 447 -21.30 -34.11 -1.30
N LEU A 448 -22.28 -34.36 -0.43
CA LEU A 448 -23.61 -34.84 -0.86
C LEU A 448 -24.25 -33.81 -1.79
N PRO A 449 -25.08 -34.20 -2.77
CA PRO A 449 -25.92 -33.28 -3.52
C PRO A 449 -26.89 -32.53 -2.61
N ALA A 450 -27.22 -31.29 -2.95
CA ALA A 450 -28.11 -30.45 -2.16
C ALA A 450 -29.50 -31.05 -1.95
N GLN A 451 -30.04 -31.75 -2.96
CA GLN A 451 -31.34 -32.43 -2.85
C GLN A 451 -31.31 -33.59 -1.85
N GLN A 452 -30.16 -34.27 -1.69
CA GLN A 452 -30.03 -35.33 -0.68
C GLN A 452 -29.93 -34.75 0.73
N ARG A 453 -29.22 -33.63 0.90
CA ARG A 453 -29.16 -32.92 2.18
C ARG A 453 -30.53 -32.42 2.62
N ALA A 454 -31.33 -31.90 1.67
CA ALA A 454 -32.66 -31.32 1.88
C ALA A 454 -33.59 -32.17 2.76
N GLN A 455 -33.52 -33.50 2.60
CA GLN A 455 -34.34 -34.46 3.35
C GLN A 455 -34.18 -34.34 4.87
N TRP A 456 -33.02 -33.87 5.35
CA TRP A 456 -32.68 -33.81 6.78
C TRP A 456 -32.81 -32.41 7.37
N LEU A 457 -32.82 -31.37 6.54
CA LEU A 457 -32.61 -29.98 6.97
C LEU A 457 -33.68 -29.46 7.93
N LEU A 458 -34.93 -29.89 7.76
CA LEU A 458 -36.08 -29.36 8.52
C LEU A 458 -36.48 -30.22 9.72
N GLN A 459 -35.73 -31.29 10.01
CA GLN A 459 -36.07 -32.27 11.06
C GLN A 459 -35.45 -31.92 12.43
N GLY A 460 -34.51 -30.97 12.50
CA GLY A 460 -33.79 -30.60 13.72
C GLY A 460 -34.55 -29.68 14.66
N ASP A 461 -34.10 -29.64 15.92
CA ASP A 461 -34.47 -28.56 16.84
C ASP A 461 -33.80 -27.23 16.43
N LEU A 462 -34.00 -26.17 17.21
CA LEU A 462 -33.42 -24.86 16.94
C LEU A 462 -31.90 -24.91 16.77
N ARG A 463 -31.20 -25.69 17.63
CA ARG A 463 -29.73 -25.76 17.63
C ARG A 463 -29.20 -26.53 16.43
N ALA A 464 -29.79 -27.69 16.10
CA ALA A 464 -29.38 -28.44 14.93
C ALA A 464 -29.77 -27.72 13.63
N SER A 465 -30.94 -27.10 13.56
CA SER A 465 -31.36 -26.32 12.40
C SER A 465 -30.42 -25.12 12.16
N ALA A 466 -29.96 -24.46 13.23
CA ALA A 466 -28.99 -23.37 13.13
C ALA A 466 -27.62 -23.88 12.64
N GLY A 467 -27.19 -25.04 13.15
CA GLY A 467 -25.98 -25.72 12.67
C GLY A 467 -26.07 -26.10 11.19
N LEU A 468 -27.18 -26.70 10.77
CA LEU A 468 -27.43 -27.09 9.38
C LEU A 468 -27.52 -25.88 8.44
N LEU A 469 -28.06 -24.74 8.88
CA LEU A 469 -28.01 -23.48 8.13
C LEU A 469 -26.58 -23.06 7.83
N LEU A 470 -25.70 -23.04 8.84
CA LEU A 470 -24.30 -22.66 8.64
C LEU A 470 -23.54 -23.65 7.76
N LEU A 471 -23.86 -24.95 7.85
CA LEU A 471 -23.30 -25.98 6.97
C LEU A 471 -23.80 -25.85 5.53
N GLU A 472 -25.06 -25.51 5.33
CA GLU A 472 -25.62 -25.30 4.00
C GLU A 472 -25.05 -24.02 3.35
N GLN A 473 -24.79 -22.97 4.14
CA GLN A 473 -24.04 -21.79 3.69
C GLN A 473 -22.60 -22.15 3.29
N ALA A 474 -21.95 -23.06 4.02
CA ALA A 474 -20.63 -23.58 3.64
C ALA A 474 -20.68 -24.40 2.33
N ALA A 475 -21.76 -25.16 2.12
CA ALA A 475 -22.01 -25.87 0.87
C ALA A 475 -22.22 -24.91 -0.30
N GLN A 476 -22.96 -23.80 -0.09
CA GLN A 476 -23.15 -22.72 -1.06
C GLN A 476 -21.81 -22.14 -1.52
N ARG A 477 -20.96 -21.70 -0.58
CA ARG A 477 -19.62 -21.13 -0.90
C ARG A 477 -18.78 -22.10 -1.73
N ARG A 478 -18.84 -23.39 -1.41
CA ARG A 478 -18.13 -24.43 -2.17
C ARG A 478 -18.72 -24.65 -3.56
N ALA A 479 -20.05 -24.61 -3.70
CA ALA A 479 -20.72 -24.68 -4.99
C ALA A 479 -20.35 -23.47 -5.87
N GLU A 480 -20.32 -22.26 -5.30
CA GLU A 480 -19.88 -21.05 -5.98
C GLU A 480 -18.43 -21.11 -6.46
N LEU A 481 -17.50 -21.62 -5.64
CA LEU A 481 -16.11 -21.83 -6.07
C LEU A 481 -16.02 -22.77 -7.28
N ARG A 482 -16.76 -23.90 -7.25
CA ARG A 482 -16.81 -24.83 -8.39
C ARG A 482 -17.45 -24.19 -9.63
N ALA A 483 -18.51 -23.40 -9.44
CA ALA A 483 -19.17 -22.66 -10.51
C ALA A 483 -18.22 -21.65 -11.16
N ARG A 484 -17.45 -20.90 -10.36
CA ARG A 484 -16.40 -19.98 -10.83
C ARG A 484 -15.35 -20.70 -11.66
N ASP A 485 -14.89 -21.88 -11.23
CA ASP A 485 -13.92 -22.68 -12.01
C ASP A 485 -14.49 -23.14 -13.36
N VAL A 486 -15.77 -23.51 -13.41
CA VAL A 486 -16.46 -23.88 -14.65
C VAL A 486 -16.64 -22.68 -15.58
N LEU A 487 -17.14 -21.56 -15.04
CA LEU A 487 -17.32 -20.31 -15.78
C LEU A 487 -16.00 -19.81 -16.36
N LYS A 488 -14.94 -19.82 -15.55
CA LYS A 488 -13.59 -19.48 -16.01
C LYS A 488 -13.19 -20.27 -17.25
N ARG A 489 -13.34 -21.60 -17.23
CA ARG A 489 -13.02 -22.44 -18.40
C ARG A 489 -13.88 -22.10 -19.62
N ARG A 490 -15.18 -21.84 -19.43
CA ARG A 490 -16.10 -21.48 -20.52
C ARG A 490 -15.78 -20.13 -21.14
N LEU A 491 -15.59 -19.10 -20.32
CA LEU A 491 -15.26 -17.75 -20.76
C LEU A 491 -13.91 -17.71 -21.49
N LEU A 492 -12.94 -18.54 -21.06
CA LEU A 492 -11.67 -18.69 -21.77
C LEU A 492 -11.80 -19.42 -23.12
N ALA A 493 -12.72 -20.37 -23.22
CA ALA A 493 -12.99 -21.07 -24.48
C ALA A 493 -13.79 -20.22 -25.49
N ALA A 494 -14.50 -19.19 -25.01
CA ALA A 494 -15.33 -18.30 -25.82
C ALA A 494 -14.92 -16.82 -25.58
N PRO A 495 -13.73 -16.40 -26.03
CA PRO A 495 -13.26 -15.04 -25.82
C PRO A 495 -14.23 -14.00 -26.38
N ASP A 496 -14.85 -14.25 -27.55
CA ASP A 496 -15.72 -13.29 -28.23
C ASP A 496 -17.20 -13.38 -27.82
N SER A 497 -17.52 -14.07 -26.72
CA SER A 497 -18.90 -14.08 -26.20
C SER A 497 -19.26 -12.72 -25.58
N ALA A 498 -20.56 -12.41 -25.53
CA ALA A 498 -21.05 -11.18 -24.91
C ALA A 498 -20.72 -11.15 -23.40
N GLU A 499 -20.77 -12.29 -22.72
CA GLU A 499 -20.41 -12.45 -21.31
C GLU A 499 -18.92 -12.22 -21.08
N THR A 500 -18.05 -12.77 -21.94
CA THR A 500 -16.61 -12.57 -21.82
C THR A 500 -16.21 -11.12 -22.10
N ARG A 501 -16.84 -10.46 -23.09
CA ARG A 501 -16.65 -9.02 -23.31
C ARG A 501 -17.16 -8.19 -22.14
N GLY A 502 -18.35 -8.50 -21.62
CA GLY A 502 -18.92 -7.81 -20.46
C GLY A 502 -18.07 -7.97 -19.20
N LEU A 503 -17.54 -9.17 -18.93
CA LEU A 503 -16.60 -9.40 -17.84
C LEU A 503 -15.30 -8.63 -18.03
N ARG A 504 -14.72 -8.64 -19.24
CA ARG A 504 -13.50 -7.87 -19.54
C ARG A 504 -13.71 -6.38 -19.33
N GLN A 505 -14.82 -5.82 -19.83
CA GLN A 505 -15.17 -4.42 -19.62
C GLN A 505 -15.29 -4.07 -18.13
N LEU A 506 -15.97 -4.91 -17.33
CA LEU A 506 -16.10 -4.68 -15.89
C LEU A 506 -14.77 -4.86 -15.13
N LEU A 507 -13.91 -5.77 -15.56
CA LEU A 507 -12.56 -5.94 -15.00
C LEU A 507 -11.64 -4.78 -15.38
N GLU A 508 -11.78 -4.23 -16.58
CA GLU A 508 -11.04 -3.04 -17.02
C GLU A 508 -11.48 -1.80 -16.23
N GLN A 509 -12.81 -1.58 -16.11
CA GLN A 509 -13.38 -0.51 -15.28
C GLN A 509 -12.98 -0.69 -13.81
N GLY A 510 -13.13 -1.89 -13.25
CA GLY A 510 -12.72 -2.21 -11.89
C GLY A 510 -11.20 -2.10 -11.68
N GLY A 511 -10.41 -2.35 -12.73
CA GLY A 511 -8.95 -2.24 -12.73
C GLY A 511 -8.45 -0.80 -12.62
N GLN A 512 -9.26 0.20 -12.99
CA GLN A 512 -8.95 1.62 -12.82
C GLN A 512 -8.86 1.98 -11.34
N TRP A 513 -9.72 1.41 -10.49
CA TRP A 513 -9.64 1.57 -9.03
C TRP A 513 -8.37 1.01 -8.41
N LEU A 514 -7.72 0.10 -9.11
CA LEU A 514 -6.53 -0.56 -8.59
C LEU A 514 -5.26 0.20 -8.90
N ARG A 515 -5.33 1.18 -9.81
CA ARG A 515 -4.27 2.14 -10.11
C ARG A 515 -4.82 3.55 -9.87
N PRO A 516 -5.10 3.91 -8.60
CA PRO A 516 -5.81 5.14 -8.29
C PRO A 516 -5.08 6.40 -8.80
N GLY A 517 -3.75 6.33 -8.96
CA GLY A 517 -2.95 7.38 -9.55
C GLY A 517 -3.33 7.81 -10.98
N THR A 518 -4.07 6.99 -11.74
CA THR A 518 -4.54 7.34 -13.09
C THR A 518 -5.96 7.91 -13.13
N LEU A 519 -6.66 7.98 -11.99
CA LEU A 519 -8.05 8.48 -11.94
C LEU A 519 -8.11 10.02 -11.98
N LEU A 520 -7.02 10.68 -11.62
CA LEU A 520 -6.84 12.12 -11.70
C LEU A 520 -5.95 12.39 -12.92
N VAL A 521 -6.58 12.52 -14.08
CA VAL A 521 -5.91 12.86 -15.34
C VAL A 521 -5.76 14.38 -15.37
N ASP A 522 -4.54 14.85 -15.62
CA ASP A 522 -4.15 16.25 -15.88
C ASP A 522 -3.88 17.20 -14.69
N ASP A 523 -4.10 16.80 -13.43
CA ASP A 523 -3.78 17.67 -12.27
C ASP A 523 -2.93 16.98 -11.18
N GLY A 524 -1.87 17.70 -10.79
CA GLY A 524 -1.07 17.44 -9.60
C GLY A 524 -0.11 16.25 -9.65
N TYR A 525 0.60 16.04 -8.54
CA TYR A 525 1.54 14.95 -8.34
C TYR A 525 1.51 14.49 -6.88
N GLY A 526 2.12 13.33 -6.60
CA GLY A 526 2.17 12.76 -5.25
C GLY A 526 0.80 12.40 -4.70
N LEU A 527 0.55 12.64 -3.41
CA LEU A 527 -0.76 12.46 -2.80
C LEU A 527 -1.76 13.51 -3.33
N PRO A 528 -3.03 13.14 -3.60
CA PRO A 528 -4.03 14.10 -4.01
C PRO A 528 -4.36 15.05 -2.86
N LEU A 529 -4.45 16.34 -3.13
CA LEU A 529 -4.86 17.37 -2.15
C LEU A 529 -6.38 17.53 -2.12
N ALA A 530 -6.90 18.42 -1.27
CA ALA A 530 -8.33 18.54 -0.98
C ALA A 530 -9.20 18.72 -2.25
N ASP A 531 -8.81 19.61 -3.16
CA ASP A 531 -9.57 19.86 -4.39
C ASP A 531 -9.56 18.63 -5.32
N GLU A 532 -8.40 17.97 -5.45
CA GLU A 532 -8.25 16.73 -6.22
C GLU A 532 -9.07 15.58 -5.60
N GLN A 533 -9.11 15.49 -4.27
CA GLN A 533 -9.88 14.50 -3.54
C GLN A 533 -11.39 14.69 -3.70
N ALA A 534 -11.87 15.93 -3.81
CA ALA A 534 -13.28 16.23 -4.02
C ALA A 534 -13.76 15.71 -5.39
N VAL A 535 -13.02 16.03 -6.45
CA VAL A 535 -13.28 15.53 -7.82
C VAL A 535 -13.24 14.01 -7.85
N LEU A 536 -12.23 13.41 -7.21
CA LEU A 536 -12.09 11.97 -7.14
C LEU A 536 -13.26 11.30 -6.41
N ALA A 537 -13.69 11.84 -5.28
CA ALA A 537 -14.77 11.26 -4.48
C ALA A 537 -16.08 11.19 -5.28
N GLU A 538 -16.39 12.24 -6.06
CA GLU A 538 -17.56 12.26 -6.94
C GLU A 538 -17.45 11.24 -8.08
N ALA A 539 -16.28 11.16 -8.73
CA ALA A 539 -16.02 10.19 -9.79
C ALA A 539 -16.13 8.73 -9.29
N VAL A 540 -15.55 8.44 -8.12
CA VAL A 540 -15.62 7.13 -7.47
C VAL A 540 -17.05 6.76 -7.09
N ALA A 541 -17.82 7.71 -6.54
CA ALA A 541 -19.21 7.47 -6.17
C ALA A 541 -20.08 7.17 -7.40
N THR A 542 -19.95 7.96 -8.47
CA THR A 542 -20.69 7.78 -9.72
C THR A 542 -20.41 6.42 -10.35
N ALA A 543 -19.13 6.10 -10.53
CA ALA A 543 -18.77 4.85 -11.19
C ALA A 543 -19.02 3.62 -10.29
N SER A 544 -18.99 3.74 -8.96
CA SER A 544 -19.47 2.67 -8.07
C SER A 544 -20.97 2.43 -8.22
N ALA A 545 -21.78 3.49 -8.33
CA ALA A 545 -23.23 3.39 -8.53
C ALA A 545 -23.59 2.71 -9.86
N GLU A 546 -22.76 2.85 -10.89
CA GLU A 546 -22.91 2.15 -12.17
C GLU A 546 -22.37 0.71 -12.13
N ALA A 547 -21.22 0.50 -11.48
CA ALA A 547 -20.53 -0.79 -11.48
C ALA A 547 -21.28 -1.87 -10.68
N VAL A 548 -21.83 -1.54 -9.51
CA VAL A 548 -22.55 -2.50 -8.65
C VAL A 548 -23.70 -3.20 -9.39
N PRO A 549 -24.68 -2.50 -10.00
CA PRO A 549 -25.75 -3.16 -10.73
C PRO A 549 -25.24 -3.91 -11.97
N ALA A 550 -24.17 -3.43 -12.62
CA ALA A 550 -23.59 -4.12 -13.76
C ALA A 550 -22.94 -5.46 -13.39
N TRP A 551 -22.21 -5.52 -12.25
CA TRP A 551 -21.68 -6.76 -11.69
C TRP A 551 -22.79 -7.73 -11.28
N GLN A 552 -23.86 -7.24 -10.64
CA GLN A 552 -25.03 -8.05 -10.30
C GLN A 552 -25.69 -8.65 -11.55
N ALA A 553 -25.93 -7.83 -12.59
CA ALA A 553 -26.52 -8.28 -13.84
C ALA A 553 -25.62 -9.29 -14.58
N LEU A 554 -24.29 -9.11 -14.55
CA LEU A 554 -23.36 -10.09 -15.09
C LEU A 554 -23.42 -11.41 -14.31
N ARG A 555 -23.47 -11.39 -12.98
CA ARG A 555 -23.55 -12.60 -12.15
C ARG A 555 -24.81 -13.42 -12.47
N VAL A 556 -25.95 -12.76 -12.65
CA VAL A 556 -27.20 -13.43 -13.05
C VAL A 556 -27.07 -14.09 -14.42
N ARG A 557 -26.54 -13.36 -15.42
CA ARG A 557 -26.30 -13.91 -16.77
C ARG A 557 -25.31 -15.09 -16.74
N LEU A 558 -24.21 -14.97 -16.00
CA LEU A 558 -23.23 -16.04 -15.86
C LEU A 558 -23.82 -17.27 -15.16
N ARG A 559 -24.71 -17.11 -14.18
CA ARG A 559 -25.41 -18.25 -13.56
C ARG A 559 -26.25 -19.01 -14.60
N GLN A 560 -26.90 -18.31 -15.54
CA GLN A 560 -27.67 -18.96 -16.60
C GLN A 560 -26.79 -19.74 -17.59
N THR A 561 -25.53 -19.32 -17.80
CA THR A 561 -24.60 -20.03 -18.70
C THR A 561 -23.87 -21.20 -18.05
N LEU A 562 -24.05 -21.47 -16.75
CA LEU A 562 -23.51 -22.67 -16.10
C LEU A 562 -24.14 -23.94 -16.69
N PRO A 563 -23.44 -25.09 -16.72
CA PRO A 563 -24.07 -26.35 -17.09
C PRO A 563 -25.18 -26.73 -16.08
N ALA A 564 -26.20 -27.46 -16.56
CA ALA A 564 -27.39 -27.79 -15.77
C ALA A 564 -27.08 -28.38 -14.37
N PRO A 565 -26.17 -29.37 -14.23
CA PRO A 565 -25.86 -29.95 -12.91
C PRO A 565 -25.37 -28.93 -11.88
N GLN A 566 -24.61 -27.91 -12.31
CA GLN A 566 -24.13 -26.86 -11.41
C GLN A 566 -25.23 -25.85 -11.06
N ARG A 567 -26.10 -25.50 -12.02
CA ARG A 567 -27.25 -24.63 -11.75
C ARG A 567 -28.24 -25.30 -10.80
N ASP A 568 -28.61 -26.54 -11.08
CA ASP A 568 -29.58 -27.29 -10.29
C ASP A 568 -29.09 -27.51 -8.85
N GLU A 569 -27.79 -27.77 -8.65
CA GLU A 569 -27.18 -27.83 -7.33
C GLU A 569 -27.26 -26.48 -6.60
N MET A 570 -26.96 -25.36 -7.28
CA MET A 570 -27.05 -24.02 -6.66
C MET A 570 -28.49 -23.63 -6.33
N ASP A 571 -29.45 -23.90 -7.24
CA ASP A 571 -30.87 -23.61 -7.03
C ASP A 571 -31.42 -24.43 -5.85
N ALA A 572 -31.02 -25.70 -5.73
CA ALA A 572 -31.38 -26.54 -4.59
C ALA A 572 -30.76 -26.05 -3.28
N ILE A 573 -29.51 -25.56 -3.27
CA ILE A 573 -28.90 -24.94 -2.08
C ILE A 573 -29.67 -23.68 -1.67
N ASP A 574 -30.02 -22.82 -2.62
CA ASP A 574 -30.76 -21.59 -2.32
C ASP A 574 -32.15 -21.90 -1.74
N ALA A 575 -32.83 -22.93 -2.28
CA ALA A 575 -34.09 -23.43 -1.72
C ALA A 575 -33.92 -24.00 -0.30
N ASN A 576 -32.87 -24.79 -0.07
CA ASN A 576 -32.53 -25.33 1.25
C ASN A 576 -32.29 -24.22 2.28
N LEU A 577 -31.53 -23.19 1.92
CA LEU A 577 -31.24 -22.04 2.78
C LEU A 577 -32.51 -21.25 3.11
N ALA A 578 -33.38 -21.02 2.12
CA ALA A 578 -34.66 -20.35 2.34
C ALA A 578 -35.57 -21.14 3.30
N ALA A 579 -35.66 -22.45 3.12
CA ALA A 579 -36.45 -23.34 3.98
C ALA A 579 -35.91 -23.38 5.42
N LEU A 580 -34.59 -23.52 5.59
CA LEU A 580 -33.94 -23.46 6.90
C LEU A 580 -34.14 -22.11 7.59
N GLY A 581 -34.01 -21.01 6.86
CA GLY A 581 -34.23 -19.67 7.37
C GLY A 581 -35.69 -19.41 7.80
N ALA A 582 -36.67 -19.97 7.09
CA ALA A 582 -38.07 -19.94 7.49
C ALA A 582 -38.30 -20.77 8.78
N ARG A 583 -37.80 -22.02 8.80
CA ARG A 583 -37.91 -22.94 9.94
C ARG A 583 -37.31 -22.35 11.23
N LEU A 584 -36.14 -21.73 11.13
CA LEU A 584 -35.50 -21.10 12.29
C LEU A 584 -36.31 -19.93 12.84
N ARG A 585 -36.94 -19.13 11.97
CA ARG A 585 -37.83 -18.04 12.41
C ARG A 585 -39.08 -18.59 13.10
N GLU A 586 -39.67 -19.67 12.61
CA GLU A 586 -40.80 -20.35 13.27
C GLU A 586 -40.41 -20.91 14.65
N GLN A 587 -39.27 -21.60 14.72
CA GLN A 587 -38.76 -22.18 15.97
C GLN A 587 -38.38 -21.11 17.00
N ALA A 588 -37.85 -19.96 16.57
CA ALA A 588 -37.53 -18.84 17.44
C ALA A 588 -38.76 -18.02 17.87
N ALA A 589 -39.82 -17.99 17.06
CA ALA A 589 -41.08 -17.31 17.37
C ALA A 589 -41.95 -18.10 18.36
N THR A 590 -41.69 -19.40 18.52
CA THR A 590 -42.38 -20.23 19.52
C THR A 590 -41.64 -20.09 20.85
N PRO A 591 -42.20 -19.43 21.88
CA PRO A 591 -41.54 -19.36 23.18
C PRO A 591 -41.40 -20.80 23.70
N ALA A 592 -40.31 -21.07 24.43
CA ALA A 592 -40.11 -22.36 25.10
C ALA A 592 -41.20 -22.56 26.16
N THR A 593 -42.38 -23.01 25.75
CA THR A 593 -43.46 -23.46 26.62
C THR A 593 -43.11 -24.84 27.14
N GLY A 594 -42.28 -24.84 28.20
CA GLY A 594 -42.28 -25.82 29.29
C GLY A 594 -41.97 -27.29 28.97
N ALA A 595 -40.77 -27.74 29.37
CA ALA A 595 -40.63 -28.91 30.24
C ALA A 595 -39.22 -29.01 30.88
N ALA A 596 -39.21 -29.14 32.21
CA ALA A 596 -38.16 -29.69 33.09
C ALA A 596 -36.87 -28.88 33.35
N VAL A 597 -37.01 -27.84 34.18
CA VAL A 597 -36.04 -27.62 35.28
C VAL A 597 -36.57 -28.38 36.50
N ARG A 598 -36.03 -29.58 36.71
CA ARG A 598 -35.78 -30.21 38.00
C ARG A 598 -34.46 -30.96 37.90
#